data_AF-A0A0Q5KKZ2-F1
#
_entry.id   AF-A0A0Q5KKZ2-F1
#
_cell.length_a   1.000
_cell.length_b   1.000
_cell.length_c   1.000
_cell.angle_alpha   90.00
_cell.angle_beta   90.00
_cell.angle_gamma   90.00
#
_symmetry.space_group_name_H-M   'P 1'
#
loop_
_entity.id
_entity.type
_entity.pdbx_description
1 polymer ?
#
loop_
_entity_poly.entity_id
_entity_poly.type
_entity_poly.pdbx_seq_one_letter_code
_entity_poly.pdbx_strand_id
1 'polypeptide(L)'
;MPHLPEYKFIPSHLATKTKLRERGLVPTADPVAEYAFRCPDAGWRRAPLYDLKDTRNAKDAEAARKRRLANIHGQYSLFSETP
;
A
#
# COMPACT_ATOMS: atom_id res chain seq x y z
N MET A 1 -16.86 -5.79 -10.36
CA MET A 1 -15.63 -5.91 -9.56
C MET A 1 -15.92 -6.89 -8.45
N PRO A 2 -15.11 -7.95 -8.24
CA PRO A 2 -15.40 -8.92 -7.19
C PRO A 2 -15.46 -8.20 -5.84
N HIS A 3 -16.52 -8.45 -5.08
CA HIS A 3 -16.69 -7.88 -3.75
C HIS A 3 -15.61 -8.45 -2.83
N LEU A 4 -14.72 -7.59 -2.33
CA LEU A 4 -13.73 -8.01 -1.35
C LEU A 4 -14.44 -8.50 -0.07
N PRO A 5 -13.91 -9.54 0.59
CA PRO A 5 -14.50 -10.04 1.83
C PRO A 5 -14.48 -8.94 2.91
N GLU A 6 -15.61 -8.76 3.59
CA GLU A 6 -15.77 -7.77 4.66
C GLU A 6 -15.60 -8.42 6.04
N TYR A 7 -14.73 -7.85 6.87
CA TYR A 7 -14.50 -8.27 8.25
C TYR A 7 -14.99 -7.22 9.25
N LYS A 8 -15.67 -7.68 10.30
CA LYS A 8 -16.04 -6.86 11.48
C LYS A 8 -14.96 -6.81 12.56
N PHE A 9 -13.97 -7.70 12.47
CA PHE A 9 -12.80 -7.75 13.35
C PHE A 9 -11.56 -8.00 12.48
N ILE A 10 -10.47 -7.26 12.74
CA ILE A 10 -9.26 -7.34 11.92
C ILE A 10 -8.50 -8.64 12.28
N PRO A 11 -8.35 -9.60 11.34
CA PRO A 11 -7.55 -10.79 11.58
C PRO A 11 -6.09 -10.46 11.89
N SER A 12 -5.40 -11.30 12.65
CA SER A 12 -4.02 -11.05 13.09
C SER A 12 -2.99 -10.92 11.96
N HIS A 13 -3.24 -11.58 10.83
CA HIS A 13 -2.41 -11.53 9.63
C HIS A 13 -2.72 -10.34 8.72
N LEU A 14 -3.80 -9.59 8.99
CA LEU A 14 -4.19 -8.41 8.21
C LEU A 14 -3.97 -7.13 9.01
N ALA A 15 -3.69 -6.05 8.29
CA ALA A 15 -3.55 -4.73 8.89
C ALA A 15 -4.15 -3.65 7.98
N THR A 16 -4.69 -2.60 8.61
CA THR A 16 -5.07 -1.38 7.89
C THR A 16 -3.83 -0.58 7.53
N LYS A 17 -3.96 0.29 6.52
CA LYS A 17 -2.87 1.19 6.10
C LYS A 17 -2.30 2.03 7.26
N THR A 18 -3.15 2.44 8.20
CA THR A 18 -2.75 3.19 9.40
C THR A 18 -1.86 2.34 10.32
N LYS A 19 -2.29 1.11 10.65
CA LYS A 19 -1.50 0.19 11.47
C LYS A 19 -0.17 -0.18 10.83
N LEU A 20 -0.14 -0.34 9.50
CA LEU A 20 1.12 -0.58 8.77
C LEU A 20 2.07 0.61 8.90
N ARG A 21 1.55 1.83 8.72
CA ARG A 21 2.34 3.06 8.85
C ARG A 21 2.94 3.22 10.25
N GLU A 22 2.16 2.95 11.30
CA GLU A 22 2.65 2.96 12.69
C GLU A 22 3.80 1.96 12.92
N ARG A 23 3.77 0.84 12.21
CA ARG A 23 4.83 -0.19 12.23
C ARG A 23 6.01 0.09 11.28
N GLY A 24 6.00 1.21 10.56
CA GLY A 24 7.01 1.51 9.55
C GLY A 24 6.95 0.59 8.32
N LEU A 25 5.78 -0.01 8.04
CA LEU A 25 5.55 -0.90 6.92
C LEU A 25 4.72 -0.22 5.82
N VAL A 26 4.95 -0.65 4.59
CA VAL A 26 4.22 -0.20 3.39
C VAL A 26 3.67 -1.42 2.66
N PRO A 27 2.39 -1.43 2.27
CA PRO A 27 1.82 -2.52 1.48
C PRO A 27 2.45 -2.55 0.08
N THR A 28 2.74 -3.75 -0.41
CA THR A 28 3.26 -3.98 -1.77
C THR A 28 2.26 -4.62 -2.72
N ALA A 29 1.13 -5.09 -2.20
CA ALA A 29 0.03 -5.67 -2.96
C ALA A 29 -1.28 -4.89 -2.77
N ASP A 30 -2.27 -5.22 -3.59
CA ASP A 30 -3.62 -4.70 -3.49
C ASP A 30 -4.30 -5.15 -2.18
N PRO A 31 -5.29 -4.39 -1.68
CA PRO A 31 -6.04 -4.79 -0.50
C PRO A 31 -6.80 -6.10 -0.74
N VAL A 32 -6.67 -7.02 0.22
CA VAL A 32 -7.26 -8.37 0.15
C VAL A 32 -8.65 -8.45 0.79
N ALA A 33 -9.00 -7.46 1.62
CA ALA A 33 -10.26 -7.43 2.34
C ALA A 33 -10.63 -5.99 2.76
N GLU A 34 -11.85 -5.81 3.25
CA GLU A 34 -12.31 -4.56 3.86
C GLU A 34 -12.65 -4.78 5.34
N TYR A 35 -12.26 -3.83 6.18
CA TYR A 35 -12.66 -3.76 7.58
C TYR A 35 -13.83 -2.79 7.72
N ALA A 36 -15.01 -3.32 8.06
CA ALA A 36 -16.20 -2.52 8.34
C ALA A 36 -16.27 -2.18 9.83
N PHE A 37 -16.26 -0.88 10.15
CA PHE A 37 -16.32 -0.39 11.53
C PHE A 37 -17.38 0.70 11.69
N ARG A 38 -17.96 0.78 12.89
CA ARG A 38 -18.96 1.78 13.21
C ARG A 38 -18.28 3.02 13.79
N CYS A 39 -18.41 4.15 13.10
CA CYS A 39 -18.10 5.46 13.64
C CYS A 39 -19.32 5.99 14.41
N PRO A 40 -19.12 6.57 15.62
CA PRO A 40 -20.20 7.19 16.39
C PRO A 40 -20.97 8.25 15.60
N ASP A 41 -20.24 9.10 14.87
CA ASP A 41 -20.83 10.29 14.21
C ASP A 41 -21.24 10.06 12.76
N ALA A 42 -20.72 9.02 12.11
CA ALA A 42 -20.81 8.85 10.65
C ALA A 42 -21.36 7.48 10.21
N GLY A 43 -21.84 6.66 11.15
CA GLY A 43 -22.35 5.33 10.84
C GLY A 43 -21.25 4.35 10.42
N TRP A 44 -21.55 3.46 9.47
CA TRP A 44 -20.61 2.44 9.02
C TRP A 44 -19.57 3.01 8.06
N ARG A 45 -18.29 2.79 8.37
CA ARG A 45 -17.15 3.10 7.50
C ARG A 45 -16.38 1.83 7.18
N ARG A 46 -15.59 1.90 6.10
CA ARG A 46 -14.77 0.81 5.61
C ARG A 46 -13.31 1.24 5.51
N ALA A 47 -12.40 0.35 5.83
CA ALA A 47 -10.96 0.54 5.65
C ALA A 47 -10.35 -0.66 4.91
N PRO A 48 -9.49 -0.43 3.91
CA PRO A 48 -8.81 -1.52 3.23
C PRO A 48 -7.86 -2.25 4.19
N LEU A 49 -7.87 -3.59 4.09
CA LEU A 49 -6.97 -4.49 4.80
C LEU A 49 -5.95 -5.07 3.82
N TYR A 50 -4.71 -5.15 4.29
CA TYR A 50 -3.56 -5.67 3.56
C TYR A 50 -2.98 -6.84 4.34
N ASP A 51 -2.50 -7.86 3.64
CA ASP A 51 -1.77 -8.97 4.26
C ASP A 51 -0.40 -8.49 4.73
N LEU A 52 -0.04 -8.81 5.97
CA LEU A 52 1.28 -8.50 6.53
C LEU A 52 2.43 -9.17 5.75
N LYS A 53 2.19 -10.31 5.11
CA LYS A 53 3.17 -11.00 4.26
C LYS A 53 3.55 -10.17 3.03
N ASP A 54 2.60 -9.40 2.51
CA ASP A 54 2.77 -8.53 1.35
C ASP A 54 3.09 -7.10 1.76
N THR A 55 3.91 -6.95 2.81
CA THR A 55 4.41 -5.65 3.26
C THR A 55 5.92 -5.60 3.27
N ARG A 56 6.46 -4.40 3.08
CA ARG A 56 7.90 -4.13 3.16
C ARG A 56 8.18 -2.98 4.10
N ASN A 57 9.41 -2.91 4.61
CA ASN A 57 9.86 -1.78 5.41
C ASN A 57 9.81 -0.49 4.57
N ALA A 58 9.32 0.60 5.16
CA ALA A 58 9.14 1.87 4.48
C ALA A 58 10.46 2.42 3.92
N LYS A 59 11.57 2.23 4.64
CA LYS A 59 12.91 2.64 4.20
C LYS A 59 13.31 1.95 2.90
N ASP A 60 13.08 0.64 2.81
CA ASP A 60 13.42 -0.15 1.61
C ASP A 60 12.51 0.19 0.43
N ALA A 61 11.22 0.41 0.70
CA ALA A 61 10.26 0.84 -0.31
C ALA A 61 10.63 2.23 -0.88
N GLU A 62 11.06 3.16 -0.03
CA GLU A 62 11.50 4.49 -0.45
C GLU A 62 12.81 4.43 -1.24
N ALA A 63 13.78 3.61 -0.80
CA ALA A 63 15.02 3.40 -1.54
C ALA A 63 14.76 2.80 -2.93
N ALA A 64 13.85 1.81 -3.04
CA ALA A 64 13.43 1.25 -4.31
C ALA A 64 12.73 2.29 -5.21
N ARG A 65 11.88 3.14 -4.63
CA ARG A 65 11.23 4.24 -5.36
C ARG A 65 12.25 5.25 -5.88
N LYS A 66 13.23 5.66 -5.06
CA LYS A 66 14.32 6.57 -5.46
C LYS A 66 15.15 5.98 -6.60
N ARG A 67 15.52 4.69 -6.55
CA ARG A 67 16.23 4.00 -7.65
C ARG A 67 15.40 3.98 -8.94
N ARG A 68 14.10 3.70 -8.86
CA ARG A 68 13.21 3.73 -10.04
C ARG A 68 13.13 5.13 -10.66
N LEU A 69 12.95 6.16 -9.84
CA LEU A 69 12.93 7.55 -10.30
C LEU A 69 14.25 7.95 -10.95
N ALA A 70 15.39 7.59 -10.35
CA ALA A 70 16.70 7.82 -10.92
C ALA A 70 16.87 7.12 -12.28
N ASN A 71 16.40 5.88 -12.43
CA ASN A 71 16.45 5.16 -13.71
C ASN A 71 15.55 5.79 -14.77
N ILE A 72 14.35 6.25 -14.40
CA ILE A 72 13.42 6.92 -15.33
C ILE A 72 14.02 8.25 -15.83
N HIS A 73 14.56 9.06 -14.92
CA HIS A 73 15.17 10.34 -15.31
C HIS A 73 16.55 10.17 -15.98
N GLY A 74 17.27 9.07 -15.73
CA GLY A 74 18.51 8.73 -16.41
C GLY A 74 18.34 8.20 -17.84
N GLN A 75 17.14 7.75 -18.22
CA GLN A 75 16.85 7.25 -19.58
C GLN A 75 16.76 8.34 -20.66
N TYR A 76 16.61 9.62 -20.29
CA TYR A 76 16.58 10.74 -21.26
C TYR A 76 17.88 10.92 -22.04
N SER A 77 18.99 10.27 -21.64
CA SER A 77 20.30 10.41 -22.29
C SER A 77 20.62 9.33 -23.35
N LEU A 78 19.71 8.39 -23.63
CA LEU A 78 19.94 7.29 -24.59
C LEU A 78 19.47 7.56 -26.02
N PHE A 79 18.68 8.61 -26.22
CA PHE A 79 18.37 9.12 -27.55
C PHE A 79 18.88 10.56 -27.61
N SER A 80 20.18 10.70 -27.86
CA SER A 80 20.70 11.93 -28.45
C SER A 80 19.92 12.13 -29.75
N GLU A 81 19.05 13.15 -29.78
CA GLU A 81 18.48 13.66 -31.02
C GLU A 81 19.65 13.89 -31.98
N THR A 82 19.81 12.97 -32.94
CA THR A 82 20.70 13.17 -34.08
C THR A 82 20.17 14.38 -34.86
N PRO A 83 21.07 15.30 -35.27
CA PRO A 83 20.74 16.62 -35.81
C PRO A 83 19.94 16.58 -37.12
#